data_AF-A0A1I3XC33-F1
#
_entry.id   AF-A0A1I3XC33-F1
#
_cell.length_a   1.000
_cell.length_b   1.000
_cell.length_c   1.000
_cell.angle_alpha   90.00
_cell.angle_beta   90.00
_cell.angle_gamma   90.00
#
_symmetry.space_group_name_H-M   'P 1'
#
loop_
_entity.id
_entity.type
_entity.pdbx_description
1 polymer ?
#
loop_
_entity_poly.entity_id
_entity_poly.type
_entity_poly.pdbx_seq_one_letter_code
_entity_poly.pdbx_strand_id
1 'polypeptide(L)'
;MQHVTSDYLENQIEAVGGVLADLEKEAQSLAYAAVSGDKRAVDRLAKIKADIERAKADTVVFEQAKVKAEQIEIAEISAEAKAERASAIKQAVALAGKIQQAARRVDEIAAEFRAIISELPIAEHQLWQTLRKAAAVPSDGIIGRKNLASHAFAVMVNANEAPAFQPRPVADIAGVAWGYLSEKEAGLVVGVPPRQRASSIS
;
A
#
# COMPACT_ATOMS: atom_id res chain seq x y z
N MET A 1 10.14 35.14 10.88
CA MET A 1 9.29 36.13 10.18
C MET A 1 7.89 35.56 10.17
N GLN A 2 6.90 36.30 10.66
CA GLN A 2 5.49 35.90 10.56
C GLN A 2 5.11 35.93 9.07
N HIS A 3 4.56 34.83 8.54
CA HIS A 3 4.05 34.77 7.18
C HIS A 3 2.78 35.63 7.12
N VAL A 4 2.78 36.65 6.27
CA VAL A 4 1.60 37.49 6.04
C VAL A 4 0.74 36.77 5.02
N THR A 5 -0.45 36.33 5.42
CA THR A 5 -1.40 35.62 4.55
C THR A 5 -2.39 36.58 3.91
N SER A 6 -3.03 36.13 2.82
CA SER A 6 -4.13 36.85 2.17
C SER A 6 -5.28 37.12 3.15
N ASP A 7 -5.66 36.12 3.94
CA ASP A 7 -6.68 36.23 5.00
C ASP A 7 -6.33 37.26 6.08
N TYR A 8 -5.05 37.32 6.50
CA TYR A 8 -4.62 38.32 7.48
C TYR A 8 -4.79 39.74 6.91
N LEU A 9 -4.43 39.95 5.64
CA LEU A 9 -4.53 41.25 4.99
C LEU A 9 -5.98 41.65 4.71
N GLU A 10 -6.87 40.71 4.40
CA GLU A 10 -8.30 40.94 4.28
C GLU A 10 -8.90 41.47 5.59
N ASN A 11 -8.55 40.85 6.72
CA ASN A 11 -8.97 41.34 8.04
C ASN A 11 -8.45 42.75 8.34
N GLN A 12 -7.23 43.10 7.90
CA GLN A 12 -6.70 44.46 8.07
C GLN A 12 -7.44 45.47 7.20
N ILE A 13 -7.78 45.11 5.95
CA ILE A 13 -8.57 45.96 5.06
C ILE A 13 -9.96 46.24 5.66
N GLU A 14 -10.63 45.21 6.19
CA GLU A 14 -11.92 45.37 6.86
C GLU A 14 -11.83 46.27 8.09
N ALA A 15 -10.79 46.08 8.92
CA ALA A 15 -10.56 46.89 10.12
C ALA A 15 -10.33 48.37 9.76
N VAL A 16 -9.49 48.66 8.76
CA VAL A 16 -9.26 50.03 8.28
C VAL A 16 -10.53 50.61 7.66
N GLY A 17 -11.32 49.81 6.95
CA GLY A 17 -12.62 50.21 6.40
C GLY A 17 -13.59 50.66 7.49
N GLY A 18 -13.66 49.95 8.61
CA GLY A 18 -14.45 50.35 9.79
C GLY A 18 -14.00 51.69 10.38
N VAL A 19 -12.69 51.86 10.58
CA VAL A 19 -12.10 53.12 11.07
C VAL A 19 -12.39 54.28 10.12
N LEU A 20 -12.29 54.05 8.82
CA LEU A 20 -12.53 55.06 7.79
C LEU A 20 -14.00 55.51 7.80
N ALA A 21 -14.95 54.58 7.92
CA ALA A 21 -16.37 54.90 8.02
C ALA A 21 -16.69 55.74 9.28
N ASP A 22 -16.07 55.41 10.42
CA ASP A 22 -16.24 56.17 11.66
C ASP A 22 -15.67 57.60 11.54
N LEU A 23 -14.47 57.74 10.96
CA LEU A 23 -13.83 59.05 10.72
C LEU A 23 -14.65 59.91 9.76
N GLU A 24 -15.20 59.33 8.68
CA GLU A 24 -16.06 60.05 7.73
C GLU A 24 -17.35 60.56 8.39
N LYS A 25 -17.97 59.74 9.25
CA LYS A 25 -19.15 60.13 10.02
C LYS A 25 -18.83 61.24 11.02
N GLU A 26 -17.70 61.16 11.71
CA GLU A 26 -17.23 62.23 12.61
C GLU A 26 -16.98 63.53 11.84
N ALA A 27 -16.32 63.45 10.67
CA ALA A 27 -16.08 64.60 9.80
C ALA A 27 -17.39 65.28 9.34
N GLN A 28 -18.40 64.49 8.95
CA GLN A 28 -19.72 65.01 8.57
C GLN A 28 -20.40 65.75 9.72
N SER A 29 -20.32 65.21 10.94
CA SER A 29 -20.92 65.84 12.13
C SER A 29 -20.29 67.19 12.50
N LEU A 30 -19.00 67.36 12.24
CA LEU A 30 -18.24 68.58 12.57
C LEU A 30 -18.28 69.63 11.46
N ALA A 31 -18.69 69.26 10.24
CA ALA A 31 -18.64 70.12 9.07
C ALA A 31 -19.43 71.43 9.25
N TYR A 32 -20.65 71.36 9.81
CA TYR A 32 -21.48 72.55 10.02
C TYR A 32 -20.89 73.52 11.05
N ALA A 33 -20.39 72.99 12.18
CA ALA A 33 -19.77 73.79 13.24
C ALA A 33 -18.47 74.46 12.76
N ALA A 34 -17.67 73.75 11.97
CA ALA A 34 -16.45 74.28 11.37
C ALA A 34 -16.73 75.44 10.39
N VAL A 35 -17.75 75.32 9.54
CA VAL A 35 -18.16 76.39 8.61
C VAL A 35 -18.76 77.59 9.37
N SER A 36 -19.40 77.35 10.51
CA SER A 36 -19.96 78.39 11.38
C SER A 36 -18.90 79.15 12.21
N GLY A 37 -17.62 78.82 12.05
CA GLY A 37 -16.50 79.54 12.65
C GLY A 37 -16.04 79.04 14.02
N ASP A 38 -16.49 77.86 14.48
CA ASP A 38 -15.94 77.23 15.68
C ASP A 38 -14.52 76.71 15.40
N LYS A 39 -13.52 77.38 15.98
CA LYS A 39 -12.10 77.03 15.84
C LYS A 39 -11.79 75.61 16.30
N ARG A 40 -12.46 75.09 17.33
CA ARG A 40 -12.23 73.71 17.81
C ARG A 40 -12.71 72.69 16.80
N ALA A 41 -13.86 72.96 16.17
CA ALA A 41 -14.40 72.11 15.11
C ALA A 41 -13.51 72.14 13.86
N VAL A 42 -12.94 73.30 13.49
CA VAL A 42 -11.98 73.42 12.38
C VAL A 42 -10.72 72.58 12.64
N ASP A 43 -10.11 72.72 13.81
CA ASP A 43 -8.87 71.99 14.16
C ASP A 43 -9.09 70.47 14.20
N ARG A 44 -10.23 70.02 14.74
CA ARG A 44 -10.57 68.59 14.78
C ARG A 44 -10.86 68.04 13.38
N LEU A 45 -11.61 68.77 12.56
CA LEU A 45 -11.91 68.37 11.18
C LEU A 45 -10.64 68.24 10.32
N ALA A 46 -9.66 69.13 10.50
CA ALA A 46 -8.38 69.04 9.80
C ALA A 46 -7.62 67.76 10.17
N LYS A 47 -7.60 67.37 11.45
CA LYS A 47 -6.98 66.12 11.91
C LYS A 47 -7.69 64.89 11.33
N ILE A 48 -9.02 64.86 11.40
CA ILE A 48 -9.81 63.73 10.86
C ILE A 48 -9.55 63.57 9.36
N LYS A 49 -9.49 64.66 8.59
CA LYS A 49 -9.16 64.58 7.16
C LYS A 49 -7.77 64.00 6.91
N ALA A 50 -6.78 64.36 7.72
CA ALA A 50 -5.44 63.78 7.62
C ALA A 50 -5.44 62.27 7.95
N ASP A 51 -6.22 61.87 8.97
CA ASP A 51 -6.35 60.46 9.36
C ASP A 51 -7.12 59.65 8.30
N ILE A 52 -8.14 60.23 7.65
CA ILE A 52 -8.84 59.61 6.50
C ILE A 52 -7.87 59.37 5.34
N GLU A 53 -7.07 60.35 4.96
CA GLU A 53 -6.12 60.20 3.86
C GLU A 53 -5.02 59.17 4.18
N ARG A 54 -4.57 59.10 5.45
CA ARG A 54 -3.68 58.03 5.89
C ARG A 54 -4.35 56.66 5.81
N ALA A 55 -5.58 56.52 6.31
CA ALA A 55 -6.33 55.27 6.26
C ALA A 55 -6.55 54.79 4.81
N LYS A 56 -6.89 55.68 3.88
CA LYS A 56 -6.99 55.35 2.45
C LYS A 56 -5.67 54.86 1.86
N ALA A 57 -4.56 55.52 2.20
CA ALA A 57 -3.25 55.11 1.74
C ALA A 57 -2.88 53.72 2.29
N ASP A 58 -3.19 53.46 3.56
CA ASP A 58 -2.96 52.16 4.20
C ASP A 58 -3.81 51.06 3.53
N THR A 59 -5.08 51.33 3.19
CA THR A 59 -5.94 50.40 2.44
C THR A 59 -5.31 50.00 1.11
N VAL A 60 -4.80 50.96 0.32
CA VAL A 60 -4.14 50.67 -0.96
C VAL A 60 -2.92 49.78 -0.78
N VAL A 61 -2.13 50.03 0.26
CA VAL A 61 -0.96 49.20 0.58
C VAL A 61 -1.38 47.78 0.97
N PHE A 62 -2.41 47.63 1.80
CA PHE A 62 -2.92 46.32 2.18
C PHE A 62 -3.52 45.55 1.01
N GLU A 63 -4.24 46.20 0.11
CA GLU A 63 -4.78 45.58 -1.12
C GLU A 63 -3.66 45.06 -2.02
N GLN A 64 -2.62 45.87 -2.25
CA GLN A 64 -1.45 45.45 -3.04
C GLN A 64 -0.71 44.28 -2.38
N ALA A 65 -0.55 44.33 -1.06
CA ALA A 65 0.05 43.25 -0.29
C ALA A 65 -0.81 41.98 -0.39
N LYS A 66 -2.15 42.09 -0.38
CA LYS A 66 -3.08 40.96 -0.43
C LYS A 66 -2.92 40.21 -1.75
N VAL A 67 -2.95 40.94 -2.87
CA VAL A 67 -2.71 40.37 -4.20
C VAL A 67 -1.37 39.63 -4.26
N LYS A 68 -0.32 40.19 -3.63
CA LYS A 68 0.98 39.53 -3.61
C LYS A 68 0.99 38.27 -2.74
N ALA A 69 0.32 38.30 -1.58
CA ALA A 69 0.18 37.14 -0.70
C ALA A 69 -0.59 36.00 -1.39
N GLU A 70 -1.71 36.30 -2.06
CA GLU A 70 -2.48 35.32 -2.84
C GLU A 70 -1.63 34.64 -3.92
N GLN A 71 -0.83 35.42 -4.66
CA GLN A 71 0.07 34.87 -5.68
C GLN A 71 1.12 33.92 -5.10
N ILE A 72 1.65 34.23 -3.91
CA ILE A 72 2.62 33.40 -3.21
C ILE A 72 1.96 32.10 -2.74
N GLU A 73 0.81 32.20 -2.08
CA GLU A 73 0.05 31.05 -1.57
C GLU A 73 -0.35 30.09 -2.70
N ILE A 74 -0.84 30.60 -3.83
CA ILE A 74 -1.15 29.78 -5.01
C ILE A 74 0.10 29.07 -5.55
N ALA A 75 1.24 29.77 -5.59
CA ALA A 75 2.49 29.18 -6.05
C ALA A 75 2.96 28.06 -5.12
N GLU A 76 2.86 28.25 -3.80
CA GLU A 76 3.20 27.27 -2.77
C GLU A 76 2.31 26.02 -2.88
N ILE A 77 0.98 26.19 -2.92
CA ILE A 77 0.03 25.08 -3.11
C ILE A 77 0.37 24.29 -4.38
N SER A 78 0.67 24.99 -5.48
CA SER A 78 1.03 24.33 -6.74
C SER A 78 2.36 23.56 -6.66
N ALA A 79 3.32 24.05 -5.87
CA ALA A 79 4.61 23.42 -5.67
C ALA A 79 4.49 22.17 -4.78
N GLU A 80 3.70 22.26 -3.70
CA GLU A 80 3.38 21.14 -2.82
C GLU A 80 2.68 20.02 -3.61
N ALA A 81 1.64 20.34 -4.37
CA ALA A 81 0.93 19.36 -5.20
C ALA A 81 1.86 18.66 -6.23
N LYS A 82 2.82 19.40 -6.81
CA LYS A 82 3.84 18.81 -7.70
C LYS A 82 4.79 17.88 -6.94
N ALA A 83 5.23 18.27 -5.74
CA ALA A 83 6.10 17.45 -4.90
C ALA A 83 5.41 16.16 -4.43
N GLU A 84 4.15 16.25 -4.01
CA GLU A 84 3.32 15.10 -3.66
C GLU A 84 3.15 14.15 -4.84
N ARG A 85 2.81 14.68 -6.03
CA ARG A 85 2.70 13.88 -7.25
C ARG A 85 4.00 13.17 -7.60
N ALA A 86 5.14 13.85 -7.49
CA ALA A 86 6.45 13.25 -7.73
C ALA A 86 6.76 12.13 -6.73
N SER A 87 6.45 12.34 -5.45
CA SER A 87 6.60 11.32 -4.39
C SER A 87 5.73 10.09 -4.66
N ALA A 88 4.45 10.29 -5.00
CA ALA A 88 3.51 9.21 -5.32
C ALA A 88 3.98 8.39 -6.53
N ILE A 89 4.46 9.05 -7.60
CA ILE A 89 5.01 8.35 -8.78
C ILE A 89 6.22 7.51 -8.38
N LYS A 90 7.14 8.05 -7.56
CA LYS A 90 8.31 7.29 -7.10
C LYS A 90 7.91 6.05 -6.29
N GLN A 91 6.90 6.17 -5.43
CA GLN A 91 6.36 5.02 -4.69
C GLN A 91 5.72 3.99 -5.61
N ALA A 92 4.93 4.43 -6.59
CA ALA A 92 4.31 3.54 -7.57
C ALA A 92 5.36 2.76 -8.38
N VAL A 93 6.44 3.41 -8.82
CA VAL A 93 7.56 2.75 -9.51
C VAL A 93 8.24 1.72 -8.61
N ALA A 94 8.48 2.04 -7.33
CA ALA A 94 9.08 1.09 -6.39
C ALA A 94 8.18 -0.13 -6.15
N LEU A 95 6.86 0.06 -6.02
CA LEU A 95 5.90 -1.03 -5.89
C LEU A 95 5.82 -1.88 -7.16
N ALA A 96 5.83 -1.26 -8.34
CA ALA A 96 5.87 -1.97 -9.61
C ALA A 96 7.13 -2.86 -9.72
N GLY A 97 8.29 -2.35 -9.29
CA GLY A 97 9.52 -3.15 -9.21
C GLY A 97 9.40 -4.38 -8.30
N LYS A 98 8.76 -4.23 -7.13
CA LYS A 98 8.49 -5.37 -6.21
C LYS A 98 7.56 -6.40 -6.85
N ILE A 99 6.51 -5.97 -7.55
CA ILE A 99 5.59 -6.86 -8.27
C ILE A 99 6.34 -7.63 -9.35
N GLN A 100 7.16 -6.96 -10.16
CA GLN A 100 7.96 -7.61 -11.21
C GLN A 100 8.94 -8.63 -10.63
N GLN A 101 9.62 -8.30 -9.53
CA GLN A 101 10.52 -9.24 -8.85
C GLN A 101 9.76 -10.46 -8.30
N ALA A 102 8.61 -10.24 -7.67
CA ALA A 102 7.77 -11.33 -7.18
C ALA A 102 7.27 -12.22 -8.32
N ALA A 103 6.85 -11.63 -9.44
CA ALA A 103 6.43 -12.36 -10.63
C ALA A 103 7.56 -13.23 -11.20
N ARG A 104 8.78 -12.69 -11.35
CA ARG A 104 9.95 -13.49 -11.79
C ARG A 104 10.22 -14.66 -10.86
N ARG A 105 10.14 -14.44 -9.55
CA ARG A 105 10.31 -15.52 -8.57
C ARG A 105 9.21 -16.58 -8.69
N VAL A 106 7.97 -16.19 -8.99
CA VAL A 106 6.89 -17.14 -9.27
C VAL A 106 7.20 -17.96 -10.52
N ASP A 107 7.71 -17.34 -11.59
CA ASP A 107 8.11 -18.05 -12.81
C ASP A 107 9.23 -19.06 -12.55
N GLU A 108 10.23 -18.69 -11.76
CA GLU A 108 11.33 -19.57 -11.33
C GLU A 108 10.79 -20.77 -10.53
N ILE A 109 9.96 -20.52 -9.50
CA ILE A 109 9.33 -21.58 -8.71
C ILE A 109 8.44 -22.47 -9.58
N ALA A 110 7.72 -21.90 -10.55
CA ALA A 110 6.88 -22.67 -11.47
C ALA A 110 7.72 -23.59 -12.37
N ALA A 111 8.90 -23.12 -12.82
CA ALA A 111 9.83 -23.92 -13.60
C ALA A 111 10.42 -25.07 -12.75
N GLU A 112 10.87 -24.79 -11.53
CA GLU A 112 11.35 -25.79 -10.58
C GLU A 112 10.28 -26.82 -10.24
N PHE A 113 9.07 -26.35 -9.92
CA PHE A 113 7.93 -27.22 -9.63
C PHE A 113 7.59 -28.12 -10.83
N ARG A 114 7.62 -27.58 -12.05
CA ARG A 114 7.41 -28.38 -13.28
C ARG A 114 8.47 -29.48 -13.43
N ALA A 115 9.74 -29.20 -13.10
CA ALA A 115 10.78 -30.21 -13.14
C ALA A 115 10.49 -31.32 -12.13
N ILE A 116 10.30 -30.96 -10.85
CA ILE A 116 10.04 -31.91 -9.75
C ILE A 116 8.79 -32.76 -10.01
N ILE A 117 7.70 -32.13 -10.46
CA ILE A 117 6.42 -32.83 -10.65
C ILE A 117 6.47 -33.84 -11.79
N SER A 118 7.37 -33.65 -12.75
CA SER A 118 7.59 -34.58 -13.85
C SER A 118 8.41 -35.80 -13.43
N GLU A 119 9.30 -35.65 -12.44
CA GLU A 119 10.15 -36.72 -11.91
C GLU A 119 9.40 -37.64 -10.95
N LEU A 120 8.47 -37.10 -10.16
CA LEU A 120 7.74 -37.85 -9.12
C LEU A 120 7.01 -39.11 -9.66
N PRO A 121 6.22 -39.05 -10.75
CA PRO A 121 5.57 -40.24 -11.30
C PRO A 121 6.56 -41.26 -11.86
N ILE A 122 7.70 -40.80 -12.40
CA ILE A 122 8.75 -41.67 -12.93
C ILE A 122 9.39 -42.44 -11.77
N ALA A 123 9.78 -41.74 -10.71
CA ALA A 123 10.35 -42.33 -9.50
C ALA A 123 9.37 -43.30 -8.83
N GLU A 124 8.10 -42.92 -8.71
CA GLU A 124 7.03 -43.76 -8.17
C GLU A 124 6.85 -45.04 -9.00
N HIS A 125 6.82 -44.92 -10.34
CA HIS A 125 6.71 -46.07 -11.22
C HIS A 125 7.91 -47.01 -11.08
N GLN A 126 9.13 -46.48 -11.07
CA GLN A 126 10.36 -47.25 -10.90
C GLN A 126 10.40 -47.96 -9.54
N LEU A 127 9.99 -47.28 -8.47
CA LEU A 127 9.88 -47.86 -7.13
C LEU A 127 8.92 -49.05 -7.13
N TRP A 128 7.73 -48.90 -7.72
CA TRP A 128 6.76 -49.98 -7.83
C TRP A 128 7.27 -51.16 -8.67
N GLN A 129 8.00 -50.90 -9.76
CA GLN A 129 8.64 -51.97 -10.53
C GLN A 129 9.66 -52.75 -9.70
N THR A 130 10.51 -52.05 -8.94
CA THR A 130 11.54 -52.66 -8.09
C THR A 130 10.92 -53.48 -6.96
N LEU A 131 9.90 -52.96 -6.28
CA LEU A 131 9.19 -53.68 -5.22
C LEU A 131 8.52 -54.97 -5.73
N ARG A 132 7.94 -54.95 -6.94
CA ARG A 132 7.37 -56.15 -7.57
C ARG A 132 8.43 -57.18 -7.89
N LYS A 133 9.57 -56.77 -8.45
CA LYS A 133 10.72 -57.67 -8.71
C LYS A 133 11.24 -58.32 -7.43
N ALA A 134 11.25 -57.56 -6.33
CA ALA A 134 11.68 -58.04 -5.02
C ALA A 134 10.61 -58.86 -4.27
N ALA A 135 9.42 -59.09 -4.84
CA ALA A 135 8.25 -59.67 -4.16
C ALA A 135 7.90 -58.98 -2.83
N ALA A 136 8.29 -57.71 -2.68
CA ALA A 136 8.15 -56.91 -1.46
C ALA A 136 6.98 -55.92 -1.59
N VAL A 137 5.84 -56.39 -2.10
CA VAL A 137 4.65 -55.55 -2.29
C VAL A 137 4.07 -55.18 -0.93
N PRO A 138 3.83 -53.89 -0.64
CA PRO A 138 3.25 -53.47 0.62
C PRO A 138 1.83 -54.03 0.81
N SER A 139 1.50 -54.46 2.03
CA SER A 139 0.22 -55.14 2.33
C SER A 139 -0.93 -54.21 2.72
N ASP A 140 -0.68 -52.92 2.84
CA ASP A 140 -1.54 -51.89 3.42
C ASP A 140 -1.89 -50.74 2.45
N GLY A 141 -2.96 -50.00 2.78
CA GLY A 141 -3.53 -48.94 1.94
C GLY A 141 -3.21 -47.52 2.41
N ILE A 142 -1.93 -47.18 2.60
CA ILE A 142 -1.52 -45.84 3.06
C ILE A 142 -1.64 -44.79 1.92
N ILE A 143 -2.18 -43.62 2.26
CA ILE A 143 -2.27 -42.43 1.40
C ILE A 143 -0.86 -41.97 1.00
N GLY A 144 -0.65 -41.62 -0.27
CA GLY A 144 0.66 -41.16 -0.77
C GLY A 144 1.56 -42.26 -1.36
N ARG A 145 1.06 -43.50 -1.45
CA ARG A 145 1.75 -44.60 -2.16
C ARG A 145 1.55 -44.61 -3.68
N LYS A 146 0.58 -43.82 -4.14
CA LYS A 146 0.26 -43.58 -5.55
C LYS A 146 -0.11 -42.12 -5.69
N ASN A 147 0.21 -41.53 -6.85
CA ASN A 147 -0.22 -40.19 -7.25
C ASN A 147 0.33 -39.07 -6.35
N LEU A 148 1.58 -39.17 -5.86
CA LEU A 148 2.23 -38.09 -5.10
C LEU A 148 2.23 -36.74 -5.84
N ALA A 149 2.34 -36.78 -7.17
CA ALA A 149 2.24 -35.58 -7.99
C ALA A 149 0.88 -34.87 -7.86
N SER A 150 -0.24 -35.62 -7.82
CA SER A 150 -1.58 -35.03 -7.63
C SER A 150 -1.72 -34.36 -6.27
N HIS A 151 -1.12 -34.92 -5.22
CA HIS A 151 -1.09 -34.29 -3.89
C HIS A 151 -0.27 -33.00 -3.88
N ALA A 152 0.87 -32.97 -4.57
CA ALA A 152 1.67 -31.76 -4.70
C ALA A 152 0.94 -30.62 -5.44
N PHE A 153 0.19 -30.94 -6.49
CA PHE A 153 -0.68 -29.96 -7.15
C PHE A 153 -1.77 -29.43 -6.21
N ALA A 154 -2.43 -30.30 -5.44
CA ALA A 154 -3.47 -29.89 -4.49
C ALA A 154 -2.92 -28.93 -3.42
N VAL A 155 -1.70 -29.18 -2.93
CA VAL A 155 -1.01 -28.27 -1.99
C VAL A 155 -0.75 -26.90 -2.61
N MET A 156 -0.28 -26.86 -3.86
CA MET A 156 -0.03 -25.59 -4.56
C MET A 156 -1.31 -24.81 -4.85
N VAL A 157 -2.39 -25.48 -5.25
CA VAL A 157 -3.70 -24.85 -5.53
C VAL A 157 -4.30 -24.25 -4.25
N ASN A 158 -4.15 -24.94 -3.12
CA ASN A 158 -4.73 -24.52 -1.84
C ASN A 158 -3.76 -23.65 -1.01
N ALA A 159 -2.63 -23.21 -1.56
CA ALA A 159 -1.59 -22.50 -0.81
C ALA A 159 -2.06 -21.17 -0.19
N ASN A 160 -3.14 -20.57 -0.69
CA ASN A 160 -3.74 -19.34 -0.17
C ASN A 160 -4.90 -19.58 0.80
N GLU A 161 -5.29 -20.82 1.07
CA GLU A 161 -6.36 -21.12 2.03
C GLU A 161 -5.88 -20.89 3.48
N ALA A 162 -6.80 -20.47 4.36
CA ALA A 162 -6.51 -20.10 5.76
C ALA A 162 -5.77 -21.22 6.53
N PRO A 163 -4.97 -20.89 7.57
CA PRO A 163 -4.13 -21.86 8.30
C PRO A 163 -4.87 -23.07 8.88
N ALA A 164 -6.19 -22.99 9.05
CA ALA A 164 -7.02 -24.09 9.52
C ALA A 164 -7.18 -25.24 8.49
N PHE A 165 -6.87 -25.01 7.21
CA PHE A 165 -7.02 -25.99 6.12
C PHE A 165 -5.73 -26.23 5.33
N GLN A 166 -4.56 -25.93 5.91
CA GLN A 166 -3.29 -26.20 5.23
C GLN A 166 -3.15 -27.70 4.93
N PRO A 167 -3.11 -28.11 3.66
CA PRO A 167 -2.91 -29.50 3.30
C PRO A 167 -1.54 -29.95 3.82
N ARG A 168 -1.48 -31.18 4.34
CA ARG A 168 -0.26 -31.74 4.93
C ARG A 168 0.89 -31.67 3.91
N PRO A 169 2.12 -31.28 4.33
CA PRO A 169 3.25 -31.20 3.41
C PRO A 169 3.47 -32.50 2.65
N VAL A 170 3.76 -32.41 1.35
CA VAL A 170 3.99 -33.58 0.48
C VAL A 170 5.14 -34.44 1.01
N ALA A 171 6.18 -33.82 1.57
CA ALA A 171 7.30 -34.50 2.20
C ALA A 171 6.85 -35.37 3.39
N ASP A 172 5.92 -34.89 4.23
CA ASP A 172 5.39 -35.66 5.35
C ASP A 172 4.52 -36.82 4.88
N ILE A 173 3.72 -36.61 3.83
CA ILE A 173 2.90 -37.66 3.21
C ILE A 173 3.81 -38.76 2.65
N ALA A 174 4.85 -38.38 1.89
CA ALA A 174 5.82 -39.32 1.35
C ALA A 174 6.59 -40.05 2.46
N GLY A 175 7.01 -39.33 3.50
CA GLY A 175 7.70 -39.89 4.66
C GLY A 175 6.86 -40.95 5.39
N VAL A 176 5.57 -40.71 5.60
CA VAL A 176 4.66 -41.71 6.18
C VAL A 176 4.39 -42.87 5.23
N ALA A 177 4.15 -42.59 3.94
CA ALA A 177 3.81 -43.60 2.95
C ALA A 177 4.95 -44.60 2.68
N TRP A 178 6.19 -44.11 2.71
CA TRP A 178 7.39 -44.84 2.32
C TRP A 178 8.41 -45.04 3.44
N GLY A 179 8.14 -44.53 4.66
CA GLY A 179 9.04 -44.62 5.81
C GLY A 179 9.44 -46.05 6.17
N TYR A 180 8.54 -47.03 5.99
CA TYR A 180 8.82 -48.45 6.22
C TYR A 180 9.96 -49.00 5.33
N LEU A 181 10.25 -48.38 4.19
CA LEU A 181 11.40 -48.76 3.34
C LEU A 181 12.71 -48.25 3.92
N SER A 182 12.68 -47.10 4.59
CA SER A 182 13.84 -46.52 5.27
C SER A 182 14.11 -47.24 6.61
N GLU A 183 13.06 -47.70 7.30
CA GLU A 183 13.17 -48.51 8.52
C GLU A 183 13.61 -49.96 8.25
N LYS A 184 13.29 -50.52 7.07
CA LYS A 184 13.63 -51.91 6.68
C LYS A 184 15.11 -52.17 6.40
N GLU A 185 15.96 -51.14 6.28
CA GLU A 185 17.42 -51.36 6.33
C GLU A 185 17.87 -51.92 7.70
N ALA A 186 17.03 -51.86 8.74
CA ALA A 186 17.30 -52.43 10.06
C ALA A 186 16.65 -53.81 10.33
N GLY A 187 15.86 -54.39 9.40
CA GLY A 187 15.21 -55.68 9.67
C GLY A 187 14.36 -56.20 8.51
N LEU A 188 14.94 -57.09 7.71
CA LEU A 188 14.25 -57.76 6.59
C LEU A 188 13.52 -59.02 7.06
N VAL A 189 12.18 -59.01 7.06
CA VAL A 189 11.37 -60.24 7.01
C VAL A 189 11.07 -60.52 5.54
N VAL A 190 11.75 -61.54 5.01
CA VAL A 190 11.56 -62.07 3.65
C VAL A 190 10.22 -62.82 3.60
N GLY A 191 9.28 -62.31 2.81
CA GLY A 191 8.02 -62.99 2.54
C GLY A 191 8.26 -64.24 1.68
N VAL A 192 7.73 -65.38 2.13
CA VAL A 192 7.78 -66.68 1.45
C VAL A 192 7.13 -66.57 0.05
N PRO A 193 7.76 -67.10 -1.03
CA PRO A 193 7.21 -67.02 -2.37
C PRO A 193 5.90 -67.81 -2.52
N PRO A 194 5.03 -67.46 -3.48
CA PRO A 194 3.77 -68.15 -3.70
C PRO A 194 4.01 -69.60 -4.14
N ARG A 195 3.29 -70.54 -3.50
CA ARG A 195 3.29 -71.97 -3.85
C ARG A 195 2.94 -72.14 -5.34
N GLN A 196 3.86 -72.77 -6.07
CA GLN A 196 3.58 -73.35 -7.39
C GLN A 196 2.39 -74.32 -7.24
N ARG A 197 1.30 -74.07 -7.97
CA ARG A 197 0.25 -75.08 -8.15
C ARG A 197 0.83 -76.16 -9.04
N ALA A 198 1.01 -77.35 -8.47
CA ALA A 198 1.37 -78.55 -9.19
C ALA A 198 0.31 -78.82 -10.28
N SER A 199 0.78 -78.95 -11.52
CA SER A 199 0.12 -79.76 -12.54
C SER A 199 0.03 -81.19 -12.03
N SER A 200 -1.17 -81.81 -12.03
CA SER A 200 -1.45 -83.12 -12.64
C SER A 200 -2.74 -83.79 -12.13
N ILE A 201 -3.57 -84.16 -13.12
CA ILE A 201 -4.43 -85.36 -13.21
C ILE A 201 -5.78 -85.36 -12.45
N SER A 202 -6.86 -85.17 -13.21
CA SER A 202 -7.63 -86.29 -13.80
C SER A 202 -8.32 -85.83 -15.07
#